data_AF-A0A1E8FCU3-F1
#
_entry.id   AF-A0A1E8FCU3-F1
#
_cell.length_a   1.000
_cell.length_b   1.000
_cell.length_c   1.000
_cell.angle_alpha   90.00
_cell.angle_beta   90.00
_cell.angle_gamma   90.00
#
_symmetry.space_group_name_H-M   'P 1'
#
loop_
_entity.id
_entity.type
_entity.pdbx_description
1 polymer ?
#
loop_
_entity_poly.entity_id
_entity_poly.type
_entity_poly.pdbx_seq_one_letter_code
_entity_poly.pdbx_strand_id
1 'polypeptide(L)'
;MIVDVMGFRDPQQTLTWINEQTDTDTHALTQQLLAQSVMVNPQFADNQLHLIEDETARLGLSAQIYINYEKHSQAKADDFLLRQPDQQHLTEEIARQQKDMAQW
;
A
#
# COMPACT_ATOMS: atom_id res chain seq x y z
N MET A 1 -1.98 -17.77 -3.98
CA MET A 1 -2.52 -17.30 -5.28
C MET A 1 -1.36 -16.81 -6.15
N ILE A 2 -1.51 -16.67 -7.48
CA ILE A 2 -0.42 -16.21 -8.37
C ILE A 2 0.08 -14.82 -7.98
N VAL A 3 -0.84 -13.91 -7.60
CA VAL A 3 -0.52 -12.56 -7.12
C VAL A 3 0.42 -12.60 -5.91
N ASP A 4 0.23 -13.55 -4.98
CA ASP A 4 1.06 -13.66 -3.78
C ASP A 4 2.51 -14.04 -4.10
N VAL A 5 2.71 -14.95 -5.05
CA VAL A 5 4.05 -15.48 -5.39
C VAL A 5 4.78 -14.55 -6.35
N MET A 6 4.08 -14.02 -7.36
CA MET A 6 4.66 -13.11 -8.33
C MET A 6 4.85 -11.71 -7.73
N GLY A 7 3.88 -11.20 -6.98
CA GLY A 7 3.92 -9.86 -6.39
C GLY A 7 5.07 -9.68 -5.39
N PHE A 8 5.42 -10.75 -4.66
CA PHE A 8 6.58 -10.75 -3.79
C PHE A 8 7.91 -10.58 -4.56
N ARG A 9 8.03 -11.19 -5.74
CA ARG A 9 9.27 -11.21 -6.53
C ARG A 9 9.40 -10.02 -7.48
N ASP A 10 8.32 -9.72 -8.20
CA ASP A 10 8.25 -8.67 -9.20
C ASP A 10 6.83 -8.08 -9.22
N PRO A 11 6.56 -7.10 -8.35
CA PRO A 11 5.24 -6.49 -8.27
C PRO A 11 4.89 -5.69 -9.54
N GLN A 12 5.88 -5.19 -10.28
CA GLN A 12 5.65 -4.48 -11.54
C GLN A 12 5.19 -5.44 -12.64
N GLN A 13 5.85 -6.58 -12.80
CA GLN A 13 5.41 -7.61 -13.74
C GLN A 13 4.05 -8.18 -13.35
N THR A 14 3.79 -8.32 -12.04
CA THR A 14 2.48 -8.78 -11.55
C THR A 14 1.37 -7.80 -11.90
N LEU A 15 1.61 -6.49 -11.75
CA LEU A 15 0.65 -5.46 -12.16
C LEU A 15 0.40 -5.49 -13.67
N THR A 16 1.44 -5.68 -14.49
CA THR A 16 1.28 -5.86 -15.94
C THR A 16 0.39 -7.06 -16.25
N TRP A 17 0.63 -8.21 -15.62
CA TRP A 17 -0.21 -9.40 -15.81
C TRP A 17 -1.66 -9.16 -15.37
N ILE A 18 -1.90 -8.48 -14.25
CA ILE A 18 -3.26 -8.13 -13.80
C ILE A 18 -3.97 -7.30 -14.87
N ASN A 19 -3.31 -6.30 -15.44
CA ASN A 19 -3.89 -5.41 -16.45
C ASN A 19 -4.21 -6.11 -17.78
N GLU A 20 -3.65 -7.29 -18.04
CA GLU A 20 -3.93 -8.09 -19.23
C GLU A 20 -5.16 -9.00 -19.06
N GLN A 21 -5.72 -9.12 -17.85
CA GLN A 21 -6.88 -9.99 -17.59
C GLN A 21 -8.17 -9.32 -18.05
N THR A 22 -8.96 -10.03 -18.87
CA THR A 22 -10.23 -9.51 -19.42
C THR A 22 -11.47 -9.98 -18.66
N ASP A 23 -11.38 -11.13 -17.98
CA ASP A 23 -12.53 -11.81 -17.35
C ASP A 23 -12.43 -11.87 -15.82
N THR A 24 -11.62 -11.00 -15.20
CA THR A 24 -11.35 -11.00 -13.76
C THR A 24 -11.50 -9.61 -13.16
N ASP A 25 -11.86 -9.54 -11.89
CA ASP A 25 -11.86 -8.30 -11.13
C ASP A 25 -10.42 -7.84 -10.86
N THR A 26 -9.91 -7.00 -11.77
CA THR A 26 -8.56 -6.45 -11.71
C THR A 26 -8.37 -5.43 -10.58
N HIS A 27 -9.45 -4.80 -10.10
CA HIS A 27 -9.38 -3.86 -8.98
C HIS A 27 -9.06 -4.61 -7.68
N ALA A 28 -9.77 -5.71 -7.41
CA ALA A 28 -9.51 -6.53 -6.23
C ALA A 28 -8.08 -7.10 -6.21
N LEU A 29 -7.60 -7.59 -7.37
CA LEU A 29 -6.24 -8.12 -7.49
C LEU A 29 -5.18 -7.03 -7.33
N THR A 30 -5.42 -5.82 -7.86
CA THR A 30 -4.53 -4.68 -7.70
C THR A 30 -4.44 -4.27 -6.23
N GLN A 31 -5.56 -4.19 -5.52
CA GLN A 31 -5.57 -3.89 -4.09
C GLN A 31 -4.81 -4.94 -3.28
N GLN A 32 -4.98 -6.22 -3.59
CA GLN A 32 -4.22 -7.31 -2.96
C GLN A 32 -2.71 -7.18 -3.22
N LEU A 33 -2.32 -6.93 -4.47
CA LEU A 33 -0.91 -6.73 -4.84
C LEU A 33 -0.29 -5.56 -4.07
N LEU A 34 -1.00 -4.42 -3.98
CA LEU A 34 -0.50 -3.24 -3.30
C LEU A 34 -0.38 -3.45 -1.79
N ALA A 35 -1.37 -4.08 -1.16
CA ALA A 35 -1.32 -4.45 0.26
C ALA A 35 -0.10 -5.31 0.59
N GLN A 36 0.20 -6.31 -0.23
CA GLN A 36 1.39 -7.15 -0.04
C GLN A 36 2.68 -6.38 -0.29
N SER A 37 2.68 -5.53 -1.32
CA SER A 37 3.85 -4.73 -1.69
C SER A 37 4.26 -3.77 -0.59
N VAL A 38 3.35 -3.31 0.28
CA VAL A 38 3.72 -2.46 1.43
C VAL A 38 4.82 -3.09 2.29
N MET A 39 4.78 -4.40 2.50
CA MET A 39 5.74 -5.08 3.37
C MET A 39 7.11 -5.29 2.73
N VAL A 40 7.14 -5.53 1.41
CA VAL A 40 8.34 -6.04 0.72
C VAL A 40 8.92 -5.03 -0.27
N ASN A 41 8.08 -4.18 -0.85
CA ASN A 41 8.39 -3.19 -1.87
C ASN A 41 7.56 -1.90 -1.63
N PRO A 42 7.72 -1.23 -0.47
CA PRO A 42 6.86 -0.09 -0.09
C PRO A 42 6.91 1.06 -1.09
N GLN A 43 8.05 1.26 -1.79
CA GLN A 43 8.17 2.25 -2.86
C GLN A 43 7.27 1.96 -4.06
N PHE A 44 7.11 0.67 -4.41
CA PHE A 44 6.18 0.30 -5.47
C PHE A 44 4.74 0.61 -5.03
N ALA A 45 4.37 0.24 -3.80
CA ALA A 45 3.05 0.51 -3.26
C ALA A 45 2.72 2.02 -3.26
N ASP A 46 3.65 2.86 -2.76
CA ASP A 46 3.56 4.33 -2.79
C ASP A 46 3.29 4.87 -4.20
N ASN A 47 4.11 4.46 -5.17
CA ASN A 47 3.98 4.93 -6.56
C ASN A 47 2.64 4.55 -7.22
N GLN A 48 2.02 3.46 -6.76
CA GLN A 48 0.80 2.90 -7.36
C GLN A 48 -0.47 3.16 -6.53
N LEU A 49 -0.39 3.89 -5.41
CA LEU A 49 -1.55 4.20 -4.55
C LEU A 49 -2.74 4.82 -5.30
N HIS A 50 -2.47 5.55 -6.38
CA HIS A 50 -3.48 6.17 -7.23
C HIS A 50 -4.40 5.16 -7.94
N LEU A 51 -4.01 3.88 -8.02
CA LEU A 51 -4.82 2.80 -8.57
C LEU A 51 -5.91 2.30 -7.59
N ILE A 52 -5.87 2.74 -6.33
CA ILE A 52 -6.90 2.41 -5.35
C ILE A 52 -7.99 3.50 -5.36
N GLU A 53 -9.13 3.15 -5.95
CA GLU A 53 -10.28 4.05 -6.09
C GLU A 53 -11.04 4.23 -4.76
N ASP A 54 -11.16 3.17 -3.97
CA ASP A 54 -11.79 3.22 -2.65
C ASP A 54 -10.92 4.05 -1.69
N GLU A 55 -11.46 5.19 -1.26
CA GLU A 55 -10.72 6.14 -0.43
C GLU A 55 -10.35 5.56 0.94
N THR A 56 -11.20 4.70 1.50
CA THR A 56 -10.95 4.05 2.80
C THR A 56 -9.82 3.04 2.66
N ALA A 57 -9.84 2.22 1.61
CA ALA A 57 -8.78 1.28 1.31
C ALA A 57 -7.46 2.00 1.03
N ARG A 58 -7.50 3.09 0.26
CA ARG A 58 -6.32 3.92 -0.05
C ARG A 58 -5.74 4.53 1.22
N LEU A 59 -6.57 5.10 2.09
CA LEU A 59 -6.15 5.66 3.38
C LEU A 59 -5.48 4.60 4.26
N GLY A 60 -6.11 3.43 4.37
CA GLY A 60 -5.56 2.30 5.13
C GLY A 60 -4.21 1.82 4.61
N LEU A 61 -4.04 1.74 3.28
CA LEU A 61 -2.78 1.39 2.64
C LEU A 61 -1.70 2.48 2.83
N SER A 62 -2.07 3.75 2.69
CA SER A 62 -1.16 4.86 2.96
C SER A 62 -0.62 4.82 4.39
N ALA A 63 -1.45 4.49 5.38
CA ALA A 63 -0.99 4.35 6.76
C ALA A 63 -0.01 3.17 6.92
N GLN A 64 -0.27 2.04 6.28
CA GLN A 64 0.65 0.90 6.32
C GLN A 64 2.00 1.24 5.66
N ILE A 65 1.99 2.01 4.56
CA ILE A 65 3.21 2.48 3.88
C ILE A 65 4.00 3.40 4.79
N TYR A 66 3.34 4.37 5.44
CA TYR A 66 3.99 5.24 6.42
C TYR A 66 4.66 4.42 7.53
N ILE A 67 3.91 3.51 8.16
CA ILE A 67 4.41 2.67 9.27
C ILE A 67 5.59 1.79 8.80
N ASN A 68 5.54 1.26 7.57
CA ASN A 68 6.66 0.50 7.02
C ASN A 68 7.90 1.39 6.82
N TYR A 69 7.74 2.57 6.22
CA TYR A 69 8.83 3.51 6.08
C TYR A 69 9.40 3.93 7.44
N GLU A 70 8.56 4.23 8.42
CA GLU A 70 8.95 4.65 9.76
C GLU A 70 9.86 3.62 10.44
N LYS A 71 9.51 2.32 10.34
CA LYS A 71 10.32 1.21 10.86
C LYS A 71 11.75 1.18 10.32
N HIS A 72 11.96 1.68 9.10
CA HIS A 72 13.25 1.62 8.42
C HIS A 72 13.96 2.98 8.33
N SER A 73 13.21 4.08 8.29
CA SER A 73 13.69 5.44 8.10
C SER A 73 12.57 6.46 8.36
N GLN A 74 12.65 7.17 9.49
CA GLN A 74 11.73 8.27 9.81
C GLN A 74 11.68 9.32 8.69
N ALA A 75 12.83 9.69 8.12
CA ALA A 75 12.90 10.69 7.05
C ALA A 75 12.07 10.30 5.81
N LYS A 76 12.00 9.01 5.47
CA LYS A 76 11.15 8.53 4.37
C LYS A 76 9.67 8.57 4.73
N ALA A 77 9.34 8.24 5.97
CA ALA A 77 7.96 8.30 6.46
C ALA A 77 7.43 9.74 6.42
N ASP A 78 8.25 10.69 6.89
CA ASP A 78 7.91 12.11 6.89
C ASP A 78 7.75 12.67 5.47
N ASP A 79 8.68 12.33 4.55
CA ASP A 79 8.55 12.70 3.13
C ASP A 79 7.27 12.14 2.52
N PHE A 80 6.96 10.87 2.78
CA PHE A 80 5.73 10.25 2.30
C PHE A 80 4.49 10.99 2.81
N LEU A 81 4.41 11.27 4.12
CA LEU A 81 3.29 11.97 4.75
C LEU A 81 3.08 13.37 4.14
N LEU A 82 4.16 14.13 3.95
CA LEU A 82 4.09 15.48 3.38
C LEU A 82 3.55 15.51 1.95
N ARG A 83 3.70 14.43 1.19
CA ARG A 83 3.18 14.29 -0.17
C ARG A 83 1.70 13.88 -0.23
N GLN A 84 1.10 13.49 0.88
CA GLN A 84 -0.28 13.00 0.87
C GLN A 84 -1.29 14.14 0.77
N PRO A 85 -2.36 13.98 -0.02
CA PRO A 85 -3.38 15.02 -0.18
C PRO A 85 -4.18 15.27 1.10
N ASP A 86 -4.32 14.25 1.95
CA ASP A 86 -5.11 14.30 3.18
C ASP A 86 -4.29 13.87 4.39
N GLN A 87 -3.38 14.74 4.80
CA GLN A 87 -2.45 14.45 5.90
C GLN A 87 -3.16 14.29 7.26
N GLN A 88 -4.27 14.99 7.47
CA GLN A 88 -5.00 14.92 8.73
C GLN A 88 -5.60 13.54 8.93
N HIS A 89 -6.45 13.07 8.00
CA HIS A 89 -7.07 11.76 8.14
C HIS A 89 -6.04 10.64 8.10
N LEU A 90 -4.93 10.81 7.36
CA LEU A 90 -3.85 9.83 7.38
C LEU A 90 -3.16 9.75 8.74
N THR A 91 -2.90 10.88 9.39
CA THR A 91 -2.28 10.89 10.72
C THR A 91 -3.17 10.18 11.75
N GLU A 92 -4.48 10.39 11.67
CA GLU A 92 -5.47 9.70 12.52
C GLU A 92 -5.47 8.19 12.26
N GLU A 93 -5.42 7.78 10.99
CA GLU A 93 -5.36 6.37 10.58
C GLU A 93 -4.06 5.68 11.01
N ILE A 94 -2.91 6.35 10.89
CA ILE A 94 -1.62 5.85 11.37
C ILE A 94 -1.69 5.58 12.87
N ALA A 95 -2.20 6.55 13.64
CA ALA A 95 -2.33 6.41 15.09
C ALA A 95 -3.25 5.24 15.47
N ARG A 96 -4.35 5.05 14.73
CA ARG A 96 -5.26 3.91 14.90
C ARG A 96 -4.52 2.58 14.68
N GLN A 97 -3.85 2.43 13.53
CA GLN A 97 -3.18 1.18 13.18
C GLN A 97 -2.02 0.84 14.11
N GLN A 98 -1.19 1.83 14.49
CA GLN A 98 -0.11 1.62 15.45
C GLN A 98 -0.64 1.17 16.82
N LYS A 99 -1.76 1.74 17.28
CA LYS A 99 -2.42 1.32 18.52
C LYS A 99 -2.90 -0.12 18.41
N ASP A 100 -3.55 -0.48 17.30
CA ASP A 100 -4.03 -1.84 17.08
C ASP A 100 -2.85 -2.84 17.07
N MET A 101 -1.73 -2.50 16.43
CA MET A 101 -0.51 -3.33 16.42
C MET A 101 0.13 -3.49 17.79
N ALA A 102 0.04 -2.49 18.66
CA ALA A 102 0.59 -2.54 20.02
C ALA A 102 -0.24 -3.38 21.00
N GLN A 103 -1.45 -3.79 20.61
CA GLN A 103 -2.36 -4.60 21.43
C GLN A 103 -2.21 -6.12 21.21
N TRP A 104 -1.32 -6.54 20.30
CA TRP A 104 -0.97 -7.94 20.01
C TRP A 104 0.43 -8.29 20.53
#